data_AF-A0A7V9AM36-F1
#
_entry.id   AF-A0A7V9AM36-F1
#
_cell.length_a   1.000
_cell.length_b   1.000
_cell.length_c   1.000
_cell.angle_alpha   90.00
_cell.angle_beta   90.00
_cell.angle_gamma   90.00
#
_symmetry.space_group_name_H-M   'P 1'
#
loop_
_entity.id
_entity.type
_entity.pdbx_description
1 polymer ?
#
loop_
_entity_poly.entity_id
_entity_poly.type
_entity_poly.pdbx_seq_one_letter_code
_entity_poly.pdbx_strand_id
1 'polypeptide(L)'
;MSKKDTKDLLKFLSPFPEEVQSIALWLREFIWDQYPESNELIYDNYNALAFGWSPGDKVGDTFCSIAVGRSSYNVHFGFYWGAMIADPKKILLGNGNQYRYLLIKTKSDLPQAYIKKLMKEAYAYSLAKMKPVPTDKVIKGTTITKSISAVQRKPGKLTLKKYK
;
A
#
# COMPACT_ATOMS: atom_id res chain seq x y z
N MET A 1 13.04 -1.81 12.77
CA MET A 1 12.65 -3.08 12.12
C MET A 1 12.91 -2.94 10.63
N SER A 2 13.53 -3.89 9.92
CA SER A 2 13.93 -3.83 8.49
C SER A 2 12.97 -4.59 7.56
N LYS A 3 13.27 -4.69 6.25
CA LYS A 3 12.54 -5.56 5.28
C LYS A 3 12.23 -6.97 5.82
N LYS A 4 13.15 -7.55 6.61
CA LYS A 4 13.04 -8.89 7.22
C LYS A 4 12.00 -8.99 8.33
N ASP A 5 11.60 -7.86 8.91
CA ASP A 5 10.65 -7.82 10.01
C ASP A 5 9.23 -7.84 9.48
N THR A 6 8.69 -9.06 9.41
CA THR A 6 7.36 -9.36 8.85
C THR A 6 6.36 -9.82 9.90
N LYS A 7 6.78 -9.97 11.17
CA LYS A 7 5.97 -10.59 12.24
C LYS A 7 4.58 -9.97 12.39
N ASP A 8 4.53 -8.65 12.53
CA ASP A 8 3.26 -7.93 12.68
C ASP A 8 2.42 -8.02 11.41
N LEU A 9 3.03 -7.83 10.24
CA LEU A 9 2.32 -7.90 8.97
C LEU A 9 1.70 -9.28 8.73
N LEU A 10 2.45 -10.37 8.96
CA LEU A 10 1.97 -11.74 8.84
C LEU A 10 0.82 -12.01 9.81
N LYS A 11 0.93 -11.51 11.06
CA LYS A 11 -0.16 -11.60 12.03
C LYS A 11 -1.43 -10.90 11.50
N PHE A 12 -1.30 -9.68 10.97
CA PHE A 12 -2.45 -8.94 10.46
C PHE A 12 -3.02 -9.51 9.16
N LEU A 13 -2.20 -10.18 8.35
CA LEU A 13 -2.60 -10.87 7.14
C LEU A 13 -3.30 -12.21 7.40
N SER A 14 -3.04 -12.86 8.53
CA SER A 14 -3.62 -14.18 8.87
C SER A 14 -5.15 -14.32 8.73
N PRO A 15 -5.99 -13.28 8.94
CA PRO A 15 -7.44 -13.41 8.77
C PRO A 15 -7.91 -13.36 7.31
N PHE A 16 -7.02 -13.06 6.35
CA PHE A 16 -7.35 -12.96 4.93
C PHE A 16 -7.12 -14.31 4.21
N PRO A 17 -7.81 -14.59 3.08
CA PRO A 17 -7.55 -15.80 2.29
C PRO A 17 -6.09 -15.91 1.84
N GLU A 18 -5.55 -17.13 1.73
CA GLU A 18 -4.14 -17.38 1.40
C GLU A 18 -3.69 -16.71 0.09
N GLU A 19 -4.54 -16.71 -0.93
CA GLU A 19 -4.27 -16.05 -2.22
C GLU A 19 -4.05 -14.55 -2.05
N VAL A 20 -4.85 -13.91 -1.19
CA VAL A 20 -4.78 -12.48 -0.89
C VAL A 20 -3.50 -12.16 -0.12
N GLN A 21 -3.14 -13.02 0.85
CA GLN A 21 -1.89 -12.90 1.59
C GLN A 21 -0.69 -13.02 0.64
N SER A 22 -0.71 -14.00 -0.26
CA SER A 22 0.35 -14.24 -1.26
C SER A 22 0.55 -13.04 -2.18
N ILE A 23 -0.53 -12.43 -2.67
CA ILE A 23 -0.46 -11.22 -3.51
C ILE A 23 0.09 -10.05 -2.70
N ALA A 24 -0.42 -9.82 -1.48
CA ALA A 24 0.03 -8.71 -0.64
C ALA A 24 1.54 -8.80 -0.32
N LEU A 25 2.04 -9.99 0.02
CA LEU A 25 3.46 -10.24 0.28
C LEU A 25 4.31 -10.15 -0.99
N TRP A 26 3.80 -10.61 -2.14
CA TRP A 26 4.50 -10.47 -3.41
C TRP A 26 4.65 -9.00 -3.83
N LEU A 27 3.59 -8.20 -3.68
CA LEU A 27 3.64 -6.76 -3.93
C LEU A 27 4.58 -6.05 -2.96
N ARG A 28 4.62 -6.48 -1.70
CA ARG A 28 5.57 -5.97 -0.70
C ARG A 28 7.02 -6.17 -1.13
N GLU A 29 7.38 -7.39 -1.54
CA GLU A 29 8.72 -7.68 -2.05
C GLU A 29 9.06 -6.83 -3.27
N PHE A 30 8.11 -6.72 -4.21
CA PHE A 30 8.27 -5.90 -5.42
C PHE A 30 8.61 -4.43 -5.10
N ILE A 31 7.99 -3.82 -4.09
CA ILE A 31 8.27 -2.42 -3.74
C ILE A 31 9.62 -2.31 -3.01
N TRP A 32 9.88 -3.20 -2.05
CA TRP A 32 11.15 -3.21 -1.30
C TRP A 32 12.38 -3.35 -2.18
N ASP A 33 12.30 -4.15 -3.25
CA ASP A 33 13.41 -4.33 -4.19
C ASP A 33 13.74 -3.06 -4.98
N GLN A 34 12.80 -2.11 -5.07
CA GLN A 34 12.99 -0.84 -5.76
C GLN A 34 13.32 0.30 -4.81
N TYR A 35 12.80 0.28 -3.57
CA TYR A 35 12.92 1.36 -2.58
C TYR A 35 13.38 0.87 -1.20
N PRO A 36 14.58 0.28 -1.09
CA PRO A 36 15.07 -0.31 0.17
C PRO A 36 15.34 0.72 1.28
N GLU A 37 15.45 2.00 0.96
CA GLU A 37 15.61 3.06 1.95
C GLU A 37 14.29 3.64 2.46
N SER A 38 13.15 3.30 1.84
CA SER A 38 11.85 3.80 2.30
C SER A 38 11.35 2.99 3.50
N ASN A 39 10.56 3.64 4.35
CA ASN A 39 9.91 2.99 5.47
C ASN A 39 8.56 2.41 5.07
N GLU A 40 8.30 1.16 5.44
CA GLU A 40 6.99 0.52 5.37
C GLU A 40 6.19 0.89 6.63
N LEU A 41 5.09 1.61 6.47
CA LEU A 41 4.21 2.04 7.56
C LEU A 41 2.95 1.19 7.54
N ILE A 42 2.73 0.38 8.58
CA ILE A 42 1.59 -0.55 8.70
C ILE A 42 0.48 0.07 9.55
N TYR A 43 -0.74 -0.01 9.03
CA TYR A 43 -1.98 0.43 9.65
C TYR A 43 -3.01 -0.68 9.58
N ASP A 44 -3.24 -1.36 10.70
CA ASP A 44 -4.28 -2.35 10.81
C ASP A 44 -5.62 -1.70 11.15
N ASN A 45 -6.29 -1.17 10.13
CA ASN A 45 -7.50 -0.37 10.30
C ASN A 45 -8.78 -1.21 10.32
N TYR A 46 -9.88 -0.59 10.80
CA TYR A 46 -11.20 -1.21 10.86
C TYR A 46 -11.66 -1.82 9.53
N ASN A 47 -11.51 -1.12 8.41
CA ASN A 47 -12.03 -1.57 7.10
C ASN A 47 -11.01 -2.34 6.24
N ALA A 48 -9.72 -2.13 6.48
CA ALA A 48 -8.65 -2.68 5.63
C ALA A 48 -7.35 -2.77 6.42
N LEU A 49 -6.54 -3.77 6.10
CA LEU A 49 -5.12 -3.74 6.43
C LEU A 49 -4.42 -2.92 5.36
N ALA A 50 -3.81 -1.79 5.74
CA ALA A 50 -3.08 -0.93 4.82
C ALA A 50 -1.63 -0.82 5.24
N PHE A 51 -0.72 -0.87 4.27
CA PHE A 51 0.70 -0.62 4.51
C PHE A 51 1.31 0.10 3.32
N GLY A 52 2.15 1.09 3.58
CA GLY A 52 2.66 1.97 2.53
C GLY A 52 4.11 2.37 2.72
N TRP A 53 4.76 2.71 1.62
CA TRP A 53 6.16 3.10 1.59
C TRP A 53 6.28 4.61 1.61
N SER A 54 7.07 5.09 2.55
CA SER A 54 7.26 6.51 2.84
C SER A 54 8.76 6.81 2.91
N PRO A 55 9.26 7.89 2.29
CA PRO A 55 10.64 8.34 2.50
C PRO A 55 10.86 8.88 3.92
N GLY A 56 9.78 9.20 4.65
CA GLY A 56 9.79 9.58 6.06
C GLY A 56 9.03 8.56 6.93
N ASP A 57 8.60 8.99 8.11
CA ASP A 57 7.85 8.15 9.06
C ASP A 57 6.36 8.54 9.18
N LYS A 58 5.91 9.46 8.32
CA LYS A 58 4.55 9.99 8.27
C LYS A 58 3.76 9.41 7.11
N VAL A 59 2.45 9.26 7.33
CA VAL A 59 1.51 8.80 6.30
C VAL A 59 1.44 9.76 5.10
N GLY A 60 1.53 11.07 5.33
CA GLY A 60 1.46 12.08 4.27
C GLY A 60 2.62 12.03 3.27
N ASP A 61 3.73 11.44 3.69
CA ASP A 61 4.94 11.23 2.90
C ASP A 61 4.90 9.88 2.16
N THR A 62 3.87 9.06 2.36
CA THR A 62 3.71 7.79 1.65
C THR A 62 3.57 8.06 0.15
N PHE A 63 4.32 7.36 -0.70
CA PHE A 63 4.20 7.52 -2.15
C PHE A 63 3.36 6.41 -2.79
N CYS A 64 3.50 5.18 -2.30
CA CYS A 64 2.65 4.05 -2.71
C CYS A 64 2.24 3.18 -1.53
N SER A 65 1.16 2.42 -1.70
CA SER A 65 0.58 1.60 -0.63
C SER A 65 -0.08 0.33 -1.15
N ILE A 66 -0.20 -0.66 -0.29
CA ILE A 66 -1.04 -1.83 -0.47
C ILE A 66 -2.16 -1.75 0.58
N ALA A 67 -3.41 -1.90 0.14
CA ALA A 67 -4.55 -1.98 1.04
C ALA A 67 -5.39 -3.21 0.72
N VAL A 68 -5.63 -4.04 1.72
CA VAL A 68 -6.42 -5.26 1.61
C VAL A 68 -7.75 -5.05 2.33
N GLY A 69 -8.85 -5.03 1.57
CA GLY A 69 -10.18 -4.81 2.11
C GLY A 69 -10.67 -6.00 2.95
N ARG A 70 -11.14 -5.75 4.18
CA ARG A 70 -11.58 -6.83 5.10
C ARG A 70 -12.90 -7.49 4.71
N SER A 71 -13.74 -6.79 3.94
CA SER A 71 -15.04 -7.32 3.48
C SER A 71 -15.02 -7.80 2.03
N SER A 72 -14.24 -7.15 1.16
CA SER A 72 -14.18 -7.48 -0.27
C SER A 72 -13.02 -8.40 -0.63
N TYR A 73 -11.98 -8.44 0.21
CA TYR A 73 -10.69 -9.07 -0.08
C TYR A 73 -9.96 -8.53 -1.31
N ASN A 74 -10.41 -7.37 -1.83
CA ASN A 74 -9.70 -6.68 -2.89
C ASN A 74 -8.34 -6.20 -2.40
N VAL A 75 -7.29 -6.45 -3.18
CA VAL A 75 -5.96 -5.88 -2.98
C VAL A 75 -5.82 -4.65 -3.87
N HIS A 76 -5.63 -3.50 -3.23
CA HIS A 76 -5.41 -2.23 -3.90
C HIS A 76 -3.92 -1.92 -3.90
N PHE A 77 -3.34 -1.73 -5.08
CA PHE A 77 -2.03 -1.10 -5.23
C PHE A 77 -2.22 0.40 -5.46
N GLY A 78 -1.94 1.21 -4.45
CA GLY A 78 -2.27 2.62 -4.40
C GLY A 78 -1.10 3.57 -4.54
N PHE A 79 -1.42 4.79 -4.93
CA PHE A 79 -0.55 5.96 -4.92
C PHE A 79 -1.22 7.04 -4.08
N TYR A 80 -0.55 7.46 -2.99
CA TYR A 80 -1.13 8.40 -2.03
C TYR A 80 -1.48 9.73 -2.70
N TRP A 81 -0.56 10.26 -3.52
CA TRP A 81 -0.77 11.43 -4.37
C TRP A 81 -1.01 11.04 -5.84
N GLY A 82 -1.71 9.93 -6.08
CA GLY A 82 -1.94 9.40 -7.41
C GLY A 82 -2.66 10.33 -8.38
N ALA A 83 -3.45 11.30 -7.89
CA ALA A 83 -4.08 12.32 -8.73
C ALA A 83 -3.08 13.35 -9.29
N MET A 84 -1.85 13.38 -8.78
CA MET A 84 -0.81 14.37 -9.12
C MET A 84 0.29 13.79 -10.01
N ILE A 85 0.23 12.50 -10.35
CA ILE A 85 1.19 11.82 -11.24
C ILE A 85 0.56 11.55 -12.60
N ALA A 86 1.39 11.45 -13.64
CA ALA A 86 0.89 11.21 -14.99
C ALA A 86 0.54 9.73 -15.18
N ASP A 87 -0.73 9.43 -15.41
CA ASP A 87 -1.18 8.09 -15.82
C ASP A 87 -1.69 8.11 -17.28
N PRO A 88 -0.79 8.22 -18.29
CA PRO A 88 -1.19 8.29 -19.70
C PRO A 88 -1.96 7.06 -20.17
N LYS A 89 -1.73 5.88 -19.56
CA LYS A 89 -2.46 4.66 -19.87
C LYS A 89 -3.83 4.58 -19.18
N LYS A 90 -4.14 5.50 -18.27
CA LYS A 90 -5.42 5.60 -17.55
C LYS A 90 -5.86 4.29 -16.91
N ILE A 91 -4.90 3.55 -16.33
CA ILE A 91 -5.18 2.27 -15.67
C ILE A 91 -5.52 2.45 -14.19
N LEU A 92 -5.20 3.61 -13.61
CA LEU A 92 -5.46 3.88 -12.21
C LEU A 92 -6.93 4.27 -12.02
N LEU A 93 -7.54 3.62 -11.04
CA LEU A 93 -8.90 3.83 -10.57
C LEU A 93 -8.95 4.87 -9.45
N GLY A 94 -10.16 5.37 -9.21
CA GLY A 94 -10.47 6.34 -8.17
C GLY A 94 -10.70 7.73 -8.75
N ASN A 95 -11.73 8.42 -8.25
CA ASN A 95 -12.13 9.74 -8.71
C ASN A 95 -11.90 10.86 -7.67
N GLY A 96 -11.30 10.53 -6.52
CA GLY A 96 -11.00 11.52 -5.48
C GLY A 96 -9.93 12.54 -5.92
N ASN A 97 -9.65 13.55 -5.09
CA ASN A 97 -8.68 14.59 -5.46
C ASN A 97 -7.21 14.24 -5.16
N GLN A 98 -6.97 13.06 -4.57
CA GLN A 98 -5.66 12.70 -4.02
C GLN A 98 -5.26 11.27 -4.39
N TYR A 99 -6.00 10.27 -3.89
CA TYR A 99 -5.63 8.87 -4.03
C TYR A 99 -6.05 8.26 -5.37
N ARG A 100 -5.17 7.46 -5.96
CA ARG A 100 -5.46 6.59 -7.12
C ARG A 100 -4.92 5.19 -6.85
N TYR A 101 -5.51 4.17 -7.45
CA TYR A 101 -5.10 2.79 -7.21
C TYR A 101 -5.39 1.85 -8.38
N LEU A 102 -4.74 0.69 -8.39
CA LEU A 102 -5.03 -0.43 -9.26
C LEU A 102 -5.56 -1.60 -8.41
N LEU A 103 -6.53 -2.36 -8.93
CA LEU A 103 -6.97 -3.61 -8.30
C LEU A 103 -6.10 -4.77 -8.78
N ILE A 104 -5.54 -5.53 -7.86
CA ILE A 104 -4.69 -6.69 -8.14
C ILE A 104 -5.40 -7.94 -7.68
N LYS A 105 -5.85 -8.78 -8.62
CA LYS A 105 -6.43 -10.10 -8.34
C LYS A 105 -5.42 -11.22 -8.53
N THR A 106 -4.47 -11.02 -9.44
CA THR A 106 -3.38 -11.95 -9.75
C THR A 106 -2.09 -11.19 -9.98
N LYS A 107 -0.95 -11.88 -9.90
CA LYS A 107 0.38 -11.27 -10.12
C LYS A 107 0.54 -10.68 -11.54
N SER A 108 -0.16 -11.25 -12.53
CA SER A 108 -0.16 -10.76 -13.93
C SER A 108 -0.92 -9.45 -14.12
N ASP A 109 -1.80 -9.08 -13.17
CA ASP A 109 -2.56 -7.82 -13.25
C ASP A 109 -1.66 -6.59 -13.04
N LEU A 110 -0.45 -6.78 -12.52
CA LEU A 110 0.50 -5.70 -12.27
C LEU A 110 1.41 -5.50 -13.50
N PRO A 111 1.21 -4.44 -14.32
CA PRO A 111 2.12 -4.13 -15.41
C PRO A 111 3.42 -3.53 -14.86
N GLN A 112 4.33 -4.39 -14.39
CA GLN A 112 5.50 -4.02 -13.57
C GLN A 112 6.31 -2.86 -14.14
N ALA A 113 6.65 -2.91 -15.43
CA ALA A 113 7.44 -1.85 -16.07
C ALA A 113 6.75 -0.48 -16.03
N TYR A 114 5.42 -0.45 -16.13
CA TYR A 114 4.65 0.78 -16.06
C TYR A 114 4.46 1.24 -14.62
N ILE A 115 4.16 0.33 -13.70
CA ILE A 115 4.05 0.64 -12.26
C ILE A 115 5.36 1.18 -11.69
N LYS A 116 6.52 0.66 -12.13
CA LYS A 116 7.83 1.22 -11.73
C LYS A 116 8.00 2.69 -12.15
N LYS A 117 7.50 3.08 -13.33
CA LYS A 117 7.52 4.49 -13.77
C LYS A 117 6.62 5.36 -12.88
N LEU A 118 5.40 4.90 -12.61
CA LEU A 118 4.48 5.60 -11.71
C LEU A 118 5.03 5.73 -10.28
N MET A 119 5.66 4.68 -9.75
CA MET A 119 6.33 4.70 -8.44
C MET A 119 7.46 5.74 -8.40
N LYS A 120 8.24 5.85 -9.48
CA LYS A 120 9.30 6.87 -9.59
C LYS A 120 8.73 8.29 -9.53
N GLU A 121 7.67 8.57 -10.28
CA GLU A 121 6.99 9.87 -10.24
C GLU A 121 6.37 10.16 -8.87
N ALA A 122 5.67 9.18 -8.29
CA ALA A 122 5.06 9.32 -6.98
C ALA A 122 6.09 9.56 -5.86
N TYR A 123 7.22 8.86 -5.92
CA TYR A 123 8.32 9.03 -4.96
C TYR A 123 8.92 10.44 -5.07
N ALA A 124 9.21 10.90 -6.29
CA ALA A 124 9.72 12.25 -6.52
C ALA A 124 8.74 13.33 -6.05
N TYR A 125 7.44 13.15 -6.32
CA TYR A 125 6.41 14.06 -5.85
C TYR A 125 6.32 14.07 -4.31
N SER A 126 6.40 12.90 -3.67
CA SER A 126 6.40 12.80 -2.21
C SER A 126 7.57 13.56 -1.61
N LEU A 127 8.80 13.31 -2.09
CA LEU A 127 10.00 14.02 -1.63
C LEU A 127 9.87 15.55 -1.76
N ALA A 128 9.28 16.03 -2.86
CA ALA A 128 9.07 17.46 -3.07
C ALA A 128 8.01 18.08 -2.13
N LYS A 129 7.10 17.27 -1.57
CA LYS A 129 6.09 17.72 -0.61
C LYS A 129 6.51 17.57 0.85
N MET A 130 7.53 16.76 1.11
CA MET A 130 8.03 16.53 2.46
C MET A 130 8.60 17.81 3.06
N LYS A 131 8.33 18.00 4.36
CA LYS A 131 9.04 19.03 5.13
C LYS A 131 10.47 18.55 5.38
N PRO A 132 11.47 19.46 5.42
CA PRO A 132 12.83 19.10 5.78
C PRO A 132 12.86 18.34 7.11
N VAL A 133 13.49 17.16 7.09
CA VAL A 133 13.73 16.35 8.29
C VAL A 133 15.21 16.51 8.64
N PRO A 134 15.54 16.89 9.89
CA PRO A 134 16.92 16.91 10.36
C PRO A 134 17.59 15.54 10.16
N THR A 135 18.83 15.53 9.65
CA THR A 135 19.55 14.32 9.23
C THR A 135 19.71 13.29 10.35
N ASP A 136 19.79 13.74 11.60
CA ASP A 136 19.89 12.95 12.82
C ASP A 136 18.59 12.20 13.19
N LYS A 137 17.45 12.58 12.59
CA LYS A 137 16.13 11.99 12.85
C LYS A 137 15.58 11.19 11.67
N VAL A 138 16.38 10.98 10.64
CA VAL A 138 15.98 10.27 9.43
C VAL A 138 15.95 8.77 9.69
N ILE A 139 14.73 8.24 9.90
CA ILE A 139 14.47 6.80 9.92
C ILE A 139 14.39 6.34 8.45
N LYS A 140 15.12 5.29 8.09
CA LYS A 140 15.16 4.74 6.72
C LYS A 140 15.14 3.23 6.71
N GLY A 141 14.54 2.66 5.67
CA GLY A 141 14.54 1.23 5.39
C GLY A 141 13.90 0.40 6.49
N THR A 142 12.88 0.96 7.17
CA THR A 142 12.24 0.29 8.30
C THR A 142 10.78 -0.07 8.11
N THR A 143 10.36 -1.20 8.67
CA THR A 143 8.95 -1.57 8.86
C THR A 143 8.46 -1.03 10.21
N ILE A 144 7.35 -0.31 10.24
CA ILE A 144 6.83 0.36 11.45
C ILE A 144 5.31 0.14 11.54
N THR A 145 4.85 -0.52 12.60
CA THR A 145 3.42 -0.57 12.93
C THR A 145 3.00 0.75 13.58
N LYS A 146 2.21 1.55 12.86
CA LYS A 146 1.81 2.90 13.29
C LYS A 146 0.50 2.89 14.08
N SER A 147 -0.45 2.03 13.70
CA SER A 147 -1.74 1.95 14.37
C SER A 147 -2.38 0.58 14.18
N ILE A 148 -3.11 0.15 15.20
CA ILE A 148 -3.92 -1.07 15.21
C ILE A 148 -5.28 -0.66 15.77
N SER A 149 -6.34 -0.90 15.02
CA SER A 149 -7.71 -0.67 15.48
C SER A 149 -8.07 -1.69 16.57
N ALA A 150 -8.70 -1.22 17.65
CA ALA A 150 -9.18 -2.10 18.72
C ALA A 150 -10.22 -3.13 18.25
N VAL A 151 -10.93 -2.81 17.15
CA VAL A 151 -11.90 -3.67 16.49
C VAL A 151 -11.65 -3.61 14.99
N GLN A 152 -11.71 -4.76 14.32
CA GLN A 152 -11.70 -4.85 12.87
C GLN A 152 -13.03 -5.36 12.33
N ARG A 153 -13.41 -4.90 11.13
CA ARG A 153 -14.63 -5.33 10.45
C ARG A 153 -14.52 -6.82 10.12
N LYS A 154 -15.54 -7.58 10.50
CA LYS A 154 -15.67 -8.99 10.10
C LYS A 154 -16.01 -9.08 8.61
N PRO A 155 -15.60 -10.15 7.92
CA PRO A 155 -16.06 -10.41 6.57
C PRO A 155 -17.59 -10.38 6.54
N GLY A 156 -18.19 -9.58 5.66
CA GLY A 156 -19.62 -9.63 5.45
C GLY A 156 -19.97 -10.97 4.80
N LYS A 157 -21.12 -11.57 5.12
CA LYS A 157 -21.65 -12.67 4.29
C LYS A 157 -21.73 -12.15 2.86
N LEU A 158 -20.97 -12.76 1.94
CA LEU A 158 -21.06 -12.51 0.50
C LEU A 158 -22.51 -12.76 0.08
N THR A 159 -23.33 -11.72 0.05
CA THR A 159 -24.64 -11.78 -0.56
C THR A 159 -24.39 -11.71 -2.06
N LEU A 160 -24.42 -12.87 -2.71
CA LEU A 160 -24.47 -12.98 -4.16
C LEU A 160 -25.69 -12.17 -4.63
N LYS A 161 -25.46 -10.92 -5.04
CA LYS A 161 -26.47 -10.17 -5.78
C LYS A 161 -26.61 -10.86 -7.14
N LYS A 162 -27.64 -11.69 -7.28
CA LYS A 162 -28.13 -12.12 -8.59
C LYS A 162 -28.55 -10.85 -9.32
N TYR A 163 -27.80 -10.47 -10.35
CA TYR A 163 -28.27 -9.48 -11.32
C TYR A 163 -29.43 -10.14 -12.08
N LYS A 164 -30.59 -9.49 -12.06
CA LYS A 164 -31.73 -9.79 -12.93
C LYS A 164 -31.52 -9.11 -14.27
#